data_AF-A0A182PMY9-F1
#
_entry.id   AF-A0A182PMY9-F1
#
_cell.length_a   1.000
_cell.length_b   1.000
_cell.length_c   1.000
_cell.angle_alpha   90.00
_cell.angle_beta   90.00
_cell.angle_gamma   90.00
#
_symmetry.space_group_name_H-M   'P 1'
#
loop_
_entity.id
_entity.type
_entity.pdbx_description
1 polymer ?
#
loop_
_entity_poly.entity_id
_entity_poly.type
_entity_poly.pdbx_seq_one_letter_code
_entity_poly.pdbx_strand_id
1 'polypeptide(L)'
;MMTTLANQVNSQLEIYSTKSFRGRPAIIVDKQKYLLMSENNKRVVWRCSSMATEKLKCPARIVQYKDTDQYTLPAKSVHQHAPLKRYKNISCQSAIDIIMHH
;
A
#
# COMPACT_ATOMS: atom_id res chain seq x y z
N MET A 1 -18.78 37.08 -7.64
CA MET A 1 -17.98 36.33 -6.65
C MET A 1 -18.60 34.96 -6.53
N MET A 2 -18.05 33.95 -7.21
CA MET A 2 -18.60 32.58 -7.20
C MET A 2 -17.69 31.70 -6.36
N THR A 3 -18.13 31.37 -5.15
CA THR A 3 -17.41 30.47 -4.23
C THR A 3 -17.62 29.03 -4.69
N THR A 4 -16.62 28.44 -5.32
CA THR A 4 -16.63 27.01 -5.67
C THR A 4 -16.48 26.19 -4.40
N LEU A 5 -17.55 25.52 -3.98
CA LEU A 5 -17.50 24.52 -2.92
C LEU A 5 -16.64 23.36 -3.41
N ALA A 6 -15.42 23.27 -2.89
CA ALA A 6 -14.56 22.12 -3.08
C ALA A 6 -15.30 20.89 -2.55
N ASN A 7 -15.66 20.00 -3.47
CA ASN A 7 -16.35 18.75 -3.22
C ASN A 7 -15.46 17.88 -2.31
N GLN A 8 -15.62 18.00 -0.99
CA GLN A 8 -14.94 17.15 -0.02
C GLN A 8 -15.56 15.77 -0.10
N VAL A 9 -15.11 14.97 -1.05
CA VAL A 9 -15.36 13.53 -1.06
C VAL A 9 -14.65 12.98 0.16
N ASN A 10 -15.40 12.84 1.25
CA ASN A 10 -14.97 12.23 2.49
C ASN A 10 -14.77 10.73 2.24
N SER A 11 -13.70 10.43 1.49
CA SER A 11 -13.33 9.09 1.08
C SER A 11 -12.71 8.45 2.31
N GLN A 12 -13.49 7.70 3.08
CA GLN A 12 -12.93 6.81 4.10
C GLN A 12 -11.94 5.89 3.41
N LEU A 13 -10.65 6.19 3.60
CA LEU A 13 -9.56 5.44 3.01
C LEU A 13 -9.53 4.07 3.70
N GLU A 14 -10.02 3.04 3.04
CA GLU A 14 -9.97 1.68 3.57
C GLU A 14 -8.53 1.15 3.51
N ILE A 15 -8.02 0.77 4.68
CA ILE A 15 -6.67 0.23 4.86
C ILE A 15 -6.77 -1.14 5.52
N TYR A 16 -6.16 -2.13 4.88
CA TYR A 16 -6.11 -3.49 5.40
C TYR A 16 -4.67 -3.90 5.67
N SER A 17 -4.39 -4.37 6.89
CA SER A 17 -3.11 -4.98 7.24
C SER A 17 -3.01 -6.39 6.67
N THR A 18 -1.87 -6.73 6.09
CA THR A 18 -1.59 -8.05 5.50
C THR A 18 -0.10 -8.39 5.61
N LYS A 19 0.31 -9.51 5.01
CA LYS A 19 1.70 -9.91 4.89
C LYS A 19 2.13 -10.01 3.43
N SER A 20 3.40 -9.78 3.19
CA SER A 20 4.06 -10.16 1.94
C SER A 20 4.18 -11.68 1.86
N PHE A 21 4.51 -12.19 0.67
CA PHE A 21 4.80 -13.62 0.48
C PHE A 21 5.95 -14.13 1.36
N ARG A 22 6.87 -13.24 1.78
CA ARG A 22 7.98 -13.55 2.70
C ARG A 22 7.63 -13.26 4.17
N GLY A 23 6.35 -13.15 4.52
CA GLY A 23 5.89 -12.89 5.89
C GLY A 23 6.07 -11.46 6.40
N ARG A 24 6.75 -10.57 5.66
CA ARG A 24 6.98 -9.18 6.08
C ARG A 24 5.68 -8.35 6.11
N PRO A 25 5.56 -7.35 6.99
CA PRO A 25 4.38 -6.47 7.05
C PRO A 25 4.06 -5.79 5.72
N ALA A 26 2.77 -5.71 5.41
CA ALA A 26 2.23 -5.06 4.23
C ALA A 26 0.85 -4.45 4.52
N ILE A 27 0.45 -3.48 3.72
CA ILE A 27 -0.90 -2.91 3.77
C ILE A 27 -1.51 -2.89 2.37
N ILE A 28 -2.84 -2.93 2.30
CA ILE A 28 -3.61 -2.68 1.08
C ILE A 28 -4.35 -1.37 1.25
N VAL A 29 -4.15 -0.44 0.32
CA VAL A 29 -4.81 0.88 0.31
C VAL A 29 -5.28 1.12 -1.11
N ASP A 30 -6.56 1.44 -1.29
CA ASP A 30 -7.21 1.63 -2.60
C ASP A 30 -6.81 0.54 -3.63
N LYS A 31 -6.99 -0.73 -3.24
CA LYS A 31 -6.69 -1.91 -4.07
C LYS A 31 -5.22 -2.05 -4.46
N GLN A 32 -4.34 -1.31 -3.83
CA GLN A 32 -2.91 -1.32 -4.10
C GLN A 32 -2.12 -1.84 -2.91
N LYS A 33 -1.17 -2.74 -3.17
CA LYS A 33 -0.33 -3.33 -2.12
C LYS A 33 0.90 -2.48 -1.85
N TYR A 34 1.13 -2.23 -0.58
CA TYR A 34 2.32 -1.57 -0.07
C TYR A 34 3.09 -2.46 0.89
N LEU A 35 4.41 -2.32 0.88
CA LEU A 35 5.36 -3.05 1.72
C LEU A 35 6.09 -2.08 2.62
N LEU A 36 6.48 -2.53 3.80
CA LEU A 36 7.30 -1.74 4.71
C LEU A 36 8.60 -1.30 4.02
N MET A 37 8.86 0.01 4.01
CA MET A 37 10.10 0.61 3.51
C MET A 37 11.05 0.96 4.65
N SER A 38 10.57 1.75 5.61
CA SER A 38 11.33 2.19 6.77
C SER A 38 10.39 2.51 7.93
N GLU A 39 10.89 2.38 9.14
CA GLU A 39 10.16 2.69 10.35
C GLU A 39 11.06 3.44 11.33
N ASN A 40 10.51 4.45 11.99
CA ASN A 40 11.13 5.09 13.15
C ASN A 40 10.08 5.35 14.24
N ASN A 41 10.45 6.06 15.31
CA ASN A 41 9.55 6.30 16.44
C ASN A 41 8.35 7.19 16.08
N LYS A 42 8.42 7.98 15.01
CA LYS A 42 7.38 8.94 14.62
C LYS A 42 6.45 8.39 13.54
N ARG A 43 7.00 7.63 12.58
CA ARG A 43 6.27 7.23 11.38
C ARG A 43 6.74 5.91 10.79
N VAL A 44 5.85 5.30 10.03
CA VAL A 44 6.13 4.18 9.14
C VAL A 44 5.99 4.66 7.70
N VAL A 45 6.98 4.36 6.86
CA VAL A 45 6.93 4.64 5.43
C VAL A 45 6.67 3.32 4.71
N TRP A 46 5.61 3.30 3.93
CA TRP A 46 5.17 2.19 3.10
C TRP A 46 5.44 2.50 1.63
N ARG A 47 5.89 1.52 0.85
CA ARG A 47 6.16 1.65 -0.59
C ARG A 47 5.27 0.74 -1.42
N CYS A 48 4.86 1.16 -2.61
CA CYS A 48 4.16 0.28 -3.54
C CYS A 48 4.97 -1.00 -3.81
N SER A 49 4.31 -2.16 -3.83
CA SER A 49 4.94 -3.45 -4.15
C SER A 49 5.59 -3.46 -5.54
N SER A 50 5.01 -2.76 -6.52
CA SER A 50 5.53 -2.62 -7.87
C SER A 50 6.88 -1.90 -7.94
N MET A 51 7.30 -1.19 -6.88
CA MET A 51 8.61 -0.57 -6.80
C MET A 51 9.75 -1.59 -6.90
N ALA A 52 9.56 -2.80 -6.37
CA ALA A 52 10.60 -3.84 -6.38
C ALA A 52 10.77 -4.49 -7.76
N THR A 53 9.80 -4.33 -8.67
CA THR A 53 9.87 -4.91 -10.01
C THR A 53 10.84 -4.12 -10.89
N GLU A 54 11.51 -4.78 -11.82
CA GLU A 54 12.46 -4.12 -12.74
C GLU A 54 11.74 -3.16 -13.71
N LYS A 55 10.55 -3.54 -14.18
CA LYS A 55 9.82 -2.82 -15.22
C LYS A 55 9.06 -1.59 -14.74
N LEU A 56 8.45 -1.62 -13.54
CA LEU A 56 7.55 -0.55 -13.11
C LEU A 56 8.21 0.48 -12.18
N LYS A 57 9.06 0.04 -11.23
CA LYS A 57 9.76 0.92 -10.26
C LYS A 57 8.87 2.01 -9.63
N CYS A 58 7.61 1.67 -9.33
CA CYS A 58 6.60 2.63 -8.91
C CYS A 58 7.05 3.54 -7.73
N PRO A 59 6.92 4.88 -7.87
CA PRO A 59 7.38 5.82 -6.85
C PRO A 59 6.39 5.96 -5.69
N ALA A 60 5.17 5.44 -5.80
CA ALA A 60 4.13 5.64 -4.78
C ALA A 60 4.52 5.13 -3.38
N ARG A 61 4.19 5.94 -2.38
CA ARG A 61 4.47 5.82 -0.94
C ARG A 61 3.25 6.23 -0.13
N ILE A 62 3.17 5.70 1.09
CA ILE A 62 2.25 6.15 2.13
C ILE A 62 3.06 6.36 3.40
N VAL A 63 2.72 7.40 4.15
CA VAL A 63 3.28 7.65 5.48
C VAL A 63 2.19 7.46 6.52
N GLN A 64 2.40 6.54 7.46
CA GLN A 64 1.57 6.34 8.64
C GLN A 64 2.24 7.01 9.83
N TYR A 65 1.55 7.91 10.51
CA TYR A 65 2.02 8.56 11.73
C TYR A 65 1.57 7.77 12.96
N LYS A 66 2.50 7.43 13.86
CA LYS A 66 2.23 6.51 14.97
C LYS A 66 1.45 7.14 16.12
N ASP A 67 1.55 8.45 16.27
CA ASP A 67 0.90 9.25 17.32
C ASP A 67 -0.60 9.42 17.07
N THR A 68 -0.99 9.55 15.80
CA THR A 68 -2.35 9.87 15.36
C THR A 68 -3.02 8.71 14.61
N ASP A 69 -2.26 7.65 14.30
CA ASP A 69 -2.61 6.57 13.37
C ASP A 69 -3.11 7.10 12.00
N GLN A 70 -2.72 8.32 11.64
CA GLN A 70 -3.13 8.96 10.39
C GLN A 70 -2.25 8.49 9.24
N TYR A 71 -2.88 8.27 8.09
CA TYR A 71 -2.21 7.94 6.84
C TYR A 71 -2.22 9.14 5.89
N THR A 72 -1.07 9.39 5.27
CA THR A 72 -0.93 10.44 4.25
C THR A 72 -0.36 9.85 2.96
N LEU A 73 -0.98 10.23 1.84
CA LEU A 73 -0.49 9.94 0.49
C LEU A 73 0.21 11.20 -0.01
N PRO A 74 1.55 11.22 -0.10
CA PRO A 74 2.25 12.42 -0.58
C PRO A 74 1.80 12.76 -2.00
N ALA A 75 1.44 14.02 -2.27
CA ALA A 75 0.81 14.43 -3.52
C ALA A 75 1.63 14.08 -4.79
N LYS A 76 2.96 14.09 -4.70
CA LYS A 76 3.87 13.74 -5.82
C LYS A 76 4.08 12.23 -5.99
N SER A 77 3.51 11.43 -5.11
CA SER A 77 3.70 9.98 -5.03
C SER A 77 2.48 9.29 -5.65
N VAL A 78 2.47 9.23 -6.98
CA VAL A 78 1.36 8.71 -7.78
C VAL A 78 1.73 7.36 -8.39
N HIS A 79 0.75 6.47 -8.54
CA HIS A 79 0.93 5.21 -9.26
C HIS A 79 1.08 5.44 -10.76
N GLN A 80 2.06 4.77 -11.36
CA GLN A 80 2.27 4.76 -12.81
C GLN A 80 1.96 3.36 -13.40
N HIS A 81 1.00 2.68 -12.80
CA HIS A 81 0.53 1.37 -13.24
C HIS A 81 -0.92 1.15 -12.79
N ALA A 82 -1.60 0.19 -13.42
CA ALA A 82 -2.95 -0.19 -13.04
C ALA A 82 -2.99 -0.78 -11.60
N PRO A 83 -4.13 -0.64 -10.89
CA PRO A 83 -4.36 -1.31 -9.61
C PRO A 83 -4.30 -2.84 -9.69
N LEU A 84 -4.16 -3.51 -8.55
CA LEU A 84 -4.10 -4.97 -8.50
C LEU A 84 -5.47 -5.60 -8.82
N LYS A 85 -5.54 -6.43 -9.86
CA LYS A 85 -6.75 -7.20 -10.21
C LYS A 85 -7.23 -8.16 -9.11
N ARG A 86 -6.33 -8.65 -8.23
CA ARG A 86 -6.63 -9.64 -7.17
C ARG A 86 -6.37 -9.11 -5.76
N TYR A 87 -6.84 -7.91 -5.43
CA TYR A 87 -6.66 -7.36 -4.08
C TYR A 87 -7.49 -8.09 -3.00
N LYS A 88 -8.68 -8.61 -3.34
CA LYS A 88 -9.58 -9.35 -2.41
C LYS A 88 -9.13 -10.80 -2.11
N ASN A 89 -8.26 -11.37 -2.95
CA ASN A 89 -7.78 -12.75 -2.82
C ASN A 89 -6.47 -12.87 -2.03
N ILE A 90 -6.01 -11.80 -1.39
CA ILE A 90 -4.93 -11.87 -0.39
C ILE A 90 -5.57 -12.35 0.93
N SER A 91 -6.33 -13.45 0.85
CA SER A 91 -6.64 -14.27 2.00
C SER A 91 -5.35 -14.97 2.39
N CYS A 92 -5.15 -15.11 3.68
CA CYS A 92 -4.01 -15.72 4.33
C CYS A 92 -3.90 -17.21 3.93
N GLN A 93 -3.45 -17.53 2.71
CA GLN A 93 -3.32 -18.92 2.26
C GLN A 93 -1.85 -19.34 2.23
N SER A 94 -1.50 -20.02 3.32
CA SER A 94 -0.72 -21.26 3.41
C SER A 94 0.72 -21.33 2.91
N ALA A 95 1.58 -21.65 3.87
CA ALA A 95 2.89 -22.25 3.71
C ALA A 95 2.81 -23.72 3.21
N ILE A 96 2.37 -23.99 1.98
CA ILE A 96 2.34 -25.38 1.46
C ILE A 96 3.11 -25.65 0.15
N ASP A 97 3.49 -24.68 -0.68
CA ASP A 97 4.20 -25.02 -1.93
C ASP A 97 5.74 -25.10 -1.79
N ILE A 98 6.24 -25.87 -0.83
CA ILE A 98 7.57 -26.49 -0.93
C ILE A 98 7.32 -27.99 -1.04
N ILE A 99 7.31 -28.48 -2.27
CA ILE A 99 7.80 -29.79 -2.77
C ILE A 99 7.11 -29.96 -4.12
N MET A 100 7.82 -29.62 -5.19
CA MET A 100 7.76 -30.30 -6.49
C MET A 100 8.88 -29.69 -7.33
N HIS A 101 10.13 -30.03 -7.05
CA HIS A 101 11.22 -30.03 -8.03
C HIS A 101 12.24 -31.10 -7.62
N HIS A 102 12.36 -32.10 -8.50
CA HIS A 102 13.26 -33.26 -8.55
C HIS A 102 12.84 -34.50 -7.77
#